data_AF-A0A956IYU4-F1
#
_entry.id   AF-A0A956IYU4-F1
#
_cell.length_a   1.000
_cell.length_b   1.000
_cell.length_c   1.000
_cell.angle_alpha   90.00
_cell.angle_beta   90.00
_cell.angle_gamma   90.00
#
_symmetry.space_group_name_H-M   'P 1'
#
loop_
_entity.id
_entity.type
_entity.pdbx_description
1 polymer ?
#
loop_
_entity_poly.entity_id
_entity_poly.type
_entity_poly.pdbx_seq_one_letter_code
_entity_poly.pdbx_strand_id
1 'polypeptide(L)'
;MLALLGVVALFQIQLPGTQPGELRHRFSDPTTCHNCHRGFDGSAGDTWTGSMMANAARDPIFLAALTIANQDVPGSGDLCLRCHTPRGWLEGRADPPDGSRLNQIDWQSGVDCDFCHRLDVGDGHIGNSQYTVADRSVSFG
;
A
#
# COMPACT_ATOMS: atom_id res chain seq x y z
N MET A 1 -8.16 39.36 12.11
CA MET A 1 -8.69 39.00 10.79
C MET A 1 -8.00 37.71 10.39
N LEU A 2 -8.78 36.67 10.10
CA LEU A 2 -8.44 35.25 10.23
C LEU A 2 -7.20 34.80 9.42
N ALA A 3 -6.34 34.04 10.09
CA ALA A 3 -5.43 33.11 9.43
C ALA A 3 -6.26 31.99 8.79
N LEU A 4 -6.31 31.98 7.45
CA LEU A 4 -6.78 30.81 6.72
C LEU A 4 -5.71 29.73 6.84
N LEU A 5 -6.00 28.75 7.70
CA LEU A 5 -5.41 27.42 7.71
C LEU A 5 -5.68 26.74 6.36
N GLY A 6 -4.87 27.06 5.36
CA GLY A 6 -4.78 26.28 4.13
C GLY A 6 -3.76 25.19 4.37
N VAL A 7 -4.21 24.01 4.85
CA VAL A 7 -3.50 22.76 4.60
C VAL A 7 -3.21 22.75 3.11
N VAL A 8 -1.94 22.84 2.74
CA VAL A 8 -1.58 22.75 1.34
C VAL A 8 -1.83 21.29 0.96
N ALA A 9 -3.04 21.02 0.49
CA ALA A 9 -3.42 19.79 -0.18
C ALA A 9 -2.65 19.75 -1.51
N LEU A 10 -1.34 19.55 -1.44
CA LEU A 10 -0.51 19.39 -2.61
C LEU A 10 -0.78 17.98 -3.13
N PHE A 11 -1.63 17.92 -4.16
CA PHE A 11 -1.76 16.81 -5.09
C PHE A 11 -2.46 15.54 -4.59
N GLN A 12 -3.65 15.67 -4.01
CA GLN A 12 -4.60 14.56 -3.97
C GLN A 12 -5.41 14.54 -5.28
N ILE A 13 -4.76 14.26 -6.42
CA ILE A 13 -5.55 13.89 -7.61
C ILE A 13 -6.23 12.58 -7.24
N GLN A 14 -7.53 12.64 -7.02
CA GLN A 14 -8.31 11.45 -6.73
C GLN A 14 -8.26 10.53 -7.94
N LEU A 15 -7.42 9.51 -7.85
CA LEU A 15 -7.33 8.46 -8.85
C LEU A 15 -8.49 7.48 -8.64
N PRO A 16 -9.13 6.98 -9.71
CA PRO A 16 -10.06 5.85 -9.65
C PRO A 16 -9.58 4.67 -8.80
N GLY A 17 -10.52 3.79 -8.44
CA GLY A 17 -10.26 2.62 -7.59
C GLY A 17 -10.60 2.88 -6.12
N THR A 18 -10.19 1.95 -5.25
CA THR A 18 -10.45 2.03 -3.81
C THR A 18 -9.61 3.11 -3.13
N GLN A 19 -10.23 3.88 -2.24
CA GLN A 19 -9.63 5.03 -1.57
C GLN A 19 -9.35 4.77 -0.09
N PRO A 20 -8.52 5.60 0.56
CA PRO A 20 -8.23 5.44 1.97
C PRO A 20 -9.52 5.50 2.81
N GLY A 21 -9.70 4.52 3.69
CA GLY A 21 -10.86 4.42 4.58
C GLY A 21 -12.16 3.88 3.95
N GLU A 22 -12.17 3.51 2.66
CA GLU A 22 -13.37 2.94 2.03
C GLU A 22 -13.62 1.47 2.42
N LEU A 23 -12.57 0.73 2.76
CA LEU A 23 -12.68 -0.68 3.15
C LEU A 23 -13.26 -0.82 4.57
N ARG A 24 -14.37 -1.54 4.70
CA ARG A 24 -14.93 -1.93 6.00
C ARG A 24 -14.23 -3.16 6.54
N HIS A 25 -13.89 -4.10 5.67
CA HIS A 25 -13.09 -5.27 6.00
C HIS A 25 -11.61 -4.90 6.01
N ARG A 26 -11.04 -4.79 7.22
CA ARG A 26 -9.63 -4.44 7.43
C ARG A 26 -8.71 -5.49 6.83
N PHE A 27 -7.47 -5.07 6.58
CA PHE A 27 -6.47 -6.01 6.11
C PHE A 27 -6.07 -7.00 7.19
N SER A 28 -5.86 -8.25 6.79
CA SER A 28 -5.28 -9.28 7.64
C SER A 28 -3.76 -9.15 7.68
N ASP A 29 -3.17 -9.34 8.86
CA ASP A 29 -1.71 -9.39 8.99
C ASP A 29 -1.17 -10.62 8.21
N PRO A 30 -0.07 -10.48 7.42
CA PRO A 30 0.53 -11.59 6.67
C PRO A 30 0.91 -12.81 7.52
N THR A 31 1.20 -12.61 8.81
CA THR A 31 1.45 -13.70 9.76
C THR A 31 0.26 -14.64 9.90
N THR A 32 -0.97 -14.14 9.69
CA THR A 32 -2.19 -14.97 9.64
C THR A 32 -2.11 -15.97 8.50
N CYS A 33 -1.65 -15.53 7.32
CA CYS A 33 -1.45 -16.37 6.15
C CYS A 33 -0.33 -17.39 6.39
N HIS A 34 0.76 -16.97 7.05
CA HIS A 34 1.91 -17.82 7.35
C HIS A 34 1.60 -18.98 8.30
N ASN A 35 0.49 -18.95 9.04
CA ASN A 35 0.08 -20.07 9.89
C ASN A 35 -0.13 -21.37 9.09
N CYS A 36 -0.51 -21.26 7.81
CA CYS A 36 -0.75 -22.42 6.95
C CYS A 36 0.01 -22.37 5.62
N HIS A 37 0.39 -21.18 5.12
CA HIS A 37 1.04 -21.01 3.81
C HIS A 37 2.57 -20.81 3.90
N ARG A 38 3.22 -21.42 4.90
CA ARG A 38 4.67 -21.33 5.13
C ARG A 38 5.25 -22.68 5.54
N GLY A 39 6.55 -22.90 5.31
CA GLY A 39 7.32 -24.01 5.87
C GLY A 39 7.29 -25.30 5.06
N PHE A 40 6.94 -25.20 3.77
CA PHE A 40 6.96 -26.31 2.82
C PHE A 40 7.53 -25.85 1.47
N ASP A 41 7.91 -26.80 0.63
CA ASP A 41 8.49 -26.50 -0.68
C ASP A 41 7.51 -25.71 -1.56
N GLY A 42 7.98 -24.60 -2.12
CA GLY A 42 7.15 -23.67 -2.88
C GLY A 42 6.09 -22.91 -2.07
N SER A 43 6.19 -22.84 -0.74
CA SER A 43 5.21 -22.09 0.06
C SER A 43 5.17 -20.61 -0.33
N ALA A 44 3.95 -20.07 -0.42
CA ALA A 44 3.74 -18.68 -0.80
C ALA A 44 4.39 -17.71 0.19
N GLY A 45 4.32 -17.99 1.50
CA GLY A 45 4.93 -17.17 2.53
C GLY A 45 6.46 -17.11 2.42
N ASP A 46 7.13 -18.26 2.19
CA ASP A 46 8.60 -18.29 2.12
C ASP A 46 9.10 -17.63 0.82
N THR A 47 8.42 -17.85 -0.30
CA THR A 47 8.78 -17.24 -1.60
C THR A 47 8.47 -15.74 -1.66
N TRP A 48 7.35 -15.30 -1.08
CA TRP A 48 6.99 -13.88 -0.98
C TRP A 48 7.98 -13.11 -0.10
N THR A 49 8.38 -13.65 1.05
CA THR A 49 9.24 -12.95 2.03
C THR A 49 10.56 -12.45 1.42
N GLY A 50 11.14 -13.22 0.49
CA GLY A 50 12.37 -12.85 -0.23
C GLY A 50 12.16 -12.01 -1.50
N SER A 51 10.90 -11.79 -1.91
CA SER A 51 10.57 -11.09 -3.15
C SER A 51 10.64 -9.57 -3.02
N MET A 52 10.64 -8.87 -4.15
CA MET A 52 10.51 -7.40 -4.15
C MET A 52 9.17 -6.93 -3.59
N MET A 53 8.12 -7.76 -3.62
CA MET A 53 6.79 -7.37 -3.12
C MET A 53 6.79 -7.19 -1.60
N ALA A 54 7.36 -8.15 -0.86
CA ALA A 54 7.52 -8.06 0.59
C ALA A 54 8.48 -6.93 1.01
N ASN A 55 9.40 -6.54 0.13
CA ASN A 55 10.40 -5.51 0.40
C ASN A 55 10.00 -4.13 -0.16
N ALA A 56 8.84 -4.00 -0.82
CA ALA A 56 8.48 -2.82 -1.60
C ALA A 56 8.51 -1.51 -0.79
N ALA A 57 8.12 -1.54 0.48
CA ALA A 57 8.12 -0.37 1.36
C ALA A 57 9.51 -0.06 1.95
N ARG A 58 10.40 -1.05 2.09
CA ARG A 58 11.67 -0.92 2.84
C ARG A 58 12.92 -1.04 1.97
N ASP A 59 12.76 -1.11 0.66
CA ASP A 59 13.89 -1.12 -0.27
C ASP A 59 14.64 0.23 -0.19
N PRO A 60 15.94 0.25 0.12
CA PRO A 60 16.71 1.49 0.21
C PRO A 60 16.73 2.30 -1.09
N ILE A 61 16.64 1.65 -2.26
CA ILE A 61 16.54 2.36 -3.55
C ILE A 61 15.19 3.09 -3.64
N PHE A 62 14.11 2.41 -3.26
CA PHE A 62 12.79 3.03 -3.18
C PHE A 62 12.77 4.21 -2.20
N LEU A 63 13.33 4.06 -1.00
CA LEU A 63 13.33 5.13 0.01
C LEU A 63 14.10 6.37 -0.46
N ALA A 64 15.24 6.18 -1.13
CA ALA A 64 15.98 7.28 -1.73
C ALA A 64 15.18 7.97 -2.84
N ALA A 65 14.55 7.18 -3.72
CA ALA A 65 13.71 7.71 -4.79
C ALA A 65 12.47 8.46 -4.27
N LEU A 66 11.79 7.92 -3.24
CA LEU A 66 10.67 8.56 -2.56
C LEU A 66 11.07 9.91 -1.97
N THR A 67 12.26 9.97 -1.35
CA THR A 67 12.81 11.19 -0.77
C THR A 67 13.06 12.24 -1.86
N ILE A 68 13.73 11.87 -2.94
CA ILE A 68 14.02 12.78 -4.07
C ILE A 68 12.72 13.24 -4.74
N ALA A 69 11.77 12.33 -4.99
CA ALA A 69 10.49 12.65 -5.60
C ALA A 69 9.71 13.70 -4.78
N ASN A 70 9.67 13.55 -3.45
CA ASN A 70 9.05 14.54 -2.57
C ASN A 70 9.83 15.87 -2.49
N GLN A 71 11.14 15.88 -2.73
CA GLN A 71 11.94 17.11 -2.83
C GLN A 71 11.68 17.85 -4.14
N ASP A 72 11.59 17.11 -5.25
CA ASP A 72 11.34 17.65 -6.59
C ASP A 72 9.90 18.15 -6.73
N VAL A 73 8.94 17.35 -6.25
CA VAL A 73 7.51 17.64 -6.26
C VAL A 73 6.92 17.28 -4.90
N PRO A 74 6.75 18.26 -3.99
CA PRO A 74 6.15 18.03 -2.68
C PRO A 74 4.78 17.37 -2.80
N GLY A 75 4.60 16.25 -2.10
CA GLY A 75 3.35 15.49 -2.11
C GLY A 75 3.33 14.28 -3.05
N SER A 76 4.25 14.22 -4.02
CA SER A 76 4.25 13.15 -5.04
C SER A 76 4.45 11.75 -4.47
N GLY A 77 5.03 11.62 -3.27
CA GLY A 77 5.22 10.35 -2.60
C GLY A 77 3.93 9.62 -2.23
N ASP A 78 2.77 10.30 -2.17
CA ASP A 78 1.48 9.66 -1.93
C ASP A 78 1.18 8.56 -2.97
N LEU A 79 1.41 8.87 -4.25
CA LEU A 79 1.26 7.93 -5.35
C LEU A 79 2.25 6.75 -5.24
N CYS A 80 3.47 7.01 -4.80
CA CYS A 80 4.48 5.98 -4.60
C CYS A 80 4.04 5.00 -3.51
N LEU A 81 3.56 5.53 -2.38
CA LEU A 81 3.10 4.74 -1.23
C LEU A 81 1.83 3.94 -1.54
N ARG A 82 0.96 4.45 -2.42
CA ARG A 82 -0.20 3.71 -2.94
C ARG A 82 0.19 2.36 -3.58
N CYS A 83 1.34 2.26 -4.22
CA CYS A 83 1.87 1.01 -4.78
C CYS A 83 2.78 0.25 -3.82
N HIS A 84 3.67 0.94 -3.12
CA HIS A 84 4.75 0.30 -2.36
C HIS A 84 4.34 -0.14 -0.95
N THR A 85 3.23 0.40 -0.45
CA THR A 85 2.61 -0.03 0.82
C THR A 85 1.08 0.10 0.74
N PRO A 86 0.40 -0.69 -0.12
CA PRO A 86 -1.02 -0.49 -0.41
C PRO A 86 -1.91 -0.53 0.83
N ARG A 87 -1.63 -1.44 1.78
CA ARG A 87 -2.33 -1.49 3.07
C ARG A 87 -2.12 -0.22 3.89
N GLY A 88 -0.89 0.27 4.00
CA GLY A 88 -0.57 1.52 4.70
C GLY A 88 -1.29 2.72 4.09
N TRP A 89 -1.31 2.80 2.76
CA TRP A 89 -2.00 3.86 2.02
C TRP A 89 -3.53 3.78 2.18
N LEU A 90 -4.14 2.61 1.94
CA LEU A 90 -5.59 2.40 2.08
C LEU A 90 -6.10 2.58 3.52
N GLU A 91 -5.27 2.38 4.52
CA GLU A 91 -5.61 2.63 5.93
C GLU A 91 -5.23 4.04 6.40
N GLY A 92 -4.87 4.95 5.48
CA GLY A 92 -4.65 6.36 5.75
C GLY A 92 -3.35 6.70 6.48
N ARG A 93 -2.33 5.84 6.38
CA ARG A 93 -1.01 6.03 7.01
C ARG A 93 0.07 6.54 6.06
N ALA A 94 -0.29 6.83 4.81
CA ALA A 94 0.59 7.46 3.82
C ALA A 94 0.54 9.00 3.82
N ASP A 95 -0.18 9.61 4.77
CA ASP A 95 -0.14 11.06 5.02
C ASP A 95 0.61 11.31 6.35
N PRO A 96 1.80 11.95 6.35
CA PRO A 96 2.43 12.64 5.22
C PRO A 96 3.05 11.68 4.18
N PRO A 97 3.22 12.14 2.92
CA PRO A 97 3.62 11.32 1.75
C PRO A 97 5.09 10.90 1.73
N ASP A 98 5.76 10.96 2.87
CA ASP A 98 7.12 10.45 3.10
C ASP A 98 7.12 9.06 3.76
N GLY A 99 5.95 8.55 4.14
CA GLY A 99 5.79 7.24 4.78
C GLY A 99 6.12 7.23 6.28
N SER A 100 6.38 8.39 6.90
CA SER A 100 6.76 8.48 8.33
C SER A 100 5.69 7.98 9.30
N ARG A 101 4.43 7.86 8.85
CA ARG A 101 3.31 7.32 9.65
C ARG A 101 3.01 5.84 9.40
N LEU A 102 3.77 5.18 8.53
CA LEU A 102 3.69 3.73 8.33
C LEU A 102 4.09 2.98 9.61
N ASN A 103 3.32 1.96 9.95
CA ASN A 103 3.57 1.12 11.12
C ASN A 103 4.53 -0.04 10.78
N GLN A 104 4.90 -0.82 11.79
CA GLN A 104 5.84 -1.93 11.62
C GLN A 104 5.38 -2.94 10.57
N ILE A 105 4.08 -3.25 10.50
CA ILE A 105 3.55 -4.20 9.52
C ILE A 105 3.71 -3.60 8.12
N ASP A 106 3.45 -2.30 7.93
CA ASP A 106 3.54 -1.63 6.61
C ASP A 106 4.96 -1.72 6.04
N TRP A 107 5.96 -1.48 6.89
CA TRP A 107 7.37 -1.59 6.54
C TRP A 107 7.81 -3.01 6.26
N GLN A 108 7.25 -3.99 6.97
CA GLN A 108 7.64 -5.39 6.84
C GLN A 108 6.93 -6.13 5.71
N SER A 109 5.75 -5.66 5.32
CA SER A 109 4.88 -6.36 4.37
C SER A 109 4.90 -5.75 2.98
N GLY A 110 5.18 -4.45 2.80
CA GLY A 110 5.15 -3.82 1.49
C GLY A 110 3.83 -4.10 0.76
N VAL A 111 3.91 -4.79 -0.39
CA VAL A 111 2.75 -5.36 -1.07
C VAL A 111 2.44 -6.75 -0.49
N ASP A 112 1.38 -6.82 0.30
CA ASP A 112 1.07 -7.99 1.12
C ASP A 112 0.04 -8.96 0.51
N CYS A 113 -0.10 -10.11 1.17
CA CYS A 113 -0.96 -11.20 0.71
C CYS A 113 -2.41 -10.77 0.58
N ASP A 114 -2.93 -10.07 1.58
CA ASP A 114 -4.35 -9.72 1.63
C ASP A 114 -4.69 -8.65 0.60
N PHE A 115 -3.79 -7.69 0.35
CA PHE A 115 -3.90 -6.79 -0.79
C PHE A 115 -3.95 -7.55 -2.12
N CYS A 116 -2.93 -8.35 -2.43
CA CYS A 116 -2.86 -9.05 -3.71
C CYS A 116 -4.06 -9.97 -3.93
N HIS A 117 -4.50 -10.70 -2.90
CA HIS A 117 -5.59 -11.67 -3.00
C HIS A 117 -6.99 -11.05 -2.83
N ARG A 118 -7.09 -9.74 -2.60
CA ARG A 118 -8.36 -8.98 -2.64
C ARG A 118 -8.44 -8.02 -3.80
N LEU A 119 -7.42 -7.94 -4.66
CA LEU A 119 -7.50 -7.17 -5.91
C LEU A 119 -8.67 -7.69 -6.75
N ASP A 120 -9.62 -6.81 -7.07
CA ASP A 120 -10.71 -7.10 -7.97
C ASP A 120 -10.27 -6.78 -9.41
N VAL A 121 -10.15 -7.84 -10.20
CA VAL A 121 -9.69 -7.78 -11.60
C VAL A 121 -10.83 -7.54 -12.60
N GLY A 122 -12.08 -7.52 -12.11
CA GLY A 122 -13.29 -7.53 -12.94
C GLY A 122 -13.78 -6.16 -13.44
N ASP A 123 -13.16 -5.07 -13.01
CA ASP A 123 -13.60 -3.69 -13.29
C ASP A 123 -12.89 -3.02 -14.48
N GLY A 124 -12.04 -3.76 -15.20
CA GLY A 124 -11.30 -3.23 -16.34
C GLY A 124 -10.05 -2.44 -15.97
N HIS A 125 -9.33 -2.89 -14.92
CA HIS A 125 -7.96 -2.51 -14.56
C HIS A 125 -7.47 -1.20 -15.16
N ILE A 126 -7.69 -0.11 -14.44
CA ILE A 126 -7.05 1.14 -14.77
C ILE A 126 -5.63 1.07 -14.20
N GLY A 127 -4.62 1.16 -15.07
CA GLY A 127 -3.21 1.09 -14.66
C GLY A 127 -2.78 2.23 -13.72
N ASN A 128 -1.49 2.32 -13.40
CA ASN A 128 -0.93 3.40 -12.57
C ASN A 128 -1.56 3.48 -11.17
N SER A 129 -1.68 2.35 -10.47
CA SER A 129 -2.19 2.22 -9.09
C SER A 129 -3.70 2.44 -8.89
N GLN A 130 -4.47 2.55 -9.96
CA GLN A 130 -5.94 2.66 -9.91
C GLN A 130 -6.62 1.30 -9.72
N TYR A 131 -6.23 0.59 -8.66
CA TYR A 131 -6.76 -0.72 -8.30
C TYR A 131 -8.06 -0.62 -7.49
N THR A 132 -8.90 -1.65 -7.63
CA THR A 132 -10.04 -1.90 -6.73
C THR A 132 -9.71 -3.07 -5.82
N VAL A 133 -9.98 -2.91 -4.51
CA VAL A 133 -9.82 -3.95 -3.50
C VAL A 133 -11.20 -4.36 -3.01
N ALA A 134 -11.47 -5.65 -3.03
CA ALA A 134 -12.74 -6.20 -2.59
C ALA A 134 -12.95 -5.98 -1.08
N ASP A 135 -14.12 -5.46 -0.71
CA ASP A 135 -14.54 -5.25 0.69
C ASP A 135 -15.07 -6.54 1.32
N ARG A 136 -14.26 -7.60 1.29
CA ARG A 136 -14.53 -8.93 1.83
C ARG A 136 -13.24 -9.59 2.29
N SER A 137 -13.33 -10.69 3.04
CA SER A 137 -12.18 -11.53 3.33
C SER A 137 -11.54 -12.06 2.05
N VAL A 138 -10.26 -12.45 2.14
CA VAL A 138 -9.50 -13.10 1.06
C VAL A 138 -10.39 -14.05 0.25
N SER A 139 -10.50 -13.76 -1.05
CA SER A 139 -11.23 -14.57 -1.99
C SER A 139 -10.27 -15.60 -2.57
N PHE A 140 -10.34 -16.86 -2.09
CA PHE A 140 -9.71 -17.95 -2.82
C PHE A 140 -10.60 -18.28 -4.03
N GLY A 141 -10.15 -17.92 -5.22
CA GLY A 141 -10.77 -18.26 -6.49
C GLY A 141 -9.69 -18.64 -7.47
#